data_AF-A0AA88YAQ3-F1
#
_entry.id   AF-A0AA88YAQ3-F1
#
_cell.length_a   1.000
_cell.length_b   1.000
_cell.length_c   1.000
_cell.angle_alpha   90.00
_cell.angle_beta   90.00
_cell.angle_gamma   90.00
#
_symmetry.space_group_name_H-M   'P 1'
#
loop_
_entity.id
_entity.type
_entity.pdbx_description
1 polymer ?
#
loop_
_entity_poly.entity_id
_entity_poly.type
_entity_poly.pdbx_seq_one_letter_code
_entity_poly.pdbx_strand_id
1 'polypeptide(L)'
;MLDNSCILDIQQQKITIQNESIPLVKSGHLGCFRVAVSETLNIPPKSELIAKCNVCLNDGLTLPPGDSLIEPDENFLASDRGPIGKLLVSNNKRVPIRIMNVSDDVKVIRAGTVVANLSPAEVVTTESDTNSFRRPDDQNLPSYLKELLSRSSAHLTTQQKSEARAFLLKHSALFALSEKDFGRTKLVKHRINTGNRGPIKDRLRRTPVHLRQTLD
;
A
#
# COMPACT_ATOMS: atom_id res chain seq x y z
N MET A 1 -10.79 -41.65 15.40
CA MET A 1 -9.78 -41.01 14.53
C MET A 1 -8.83 -42.11 14.11
N LEU A 2 -8.67 -42.35 12.79
CA LEU A 2 -7.70 -43.31 12.28
C LEU A 2 -6.31 -42.69 12.41
N ASP A 3 -5.47 -43.30 13.24
CA ASP A 3 -4.11 -42.87 13.50
C ASP A 3 -3.22 -43.39 12.38
N ASN A 4 -3.17 -42.65 11.27
CA ASN A 4 -2.62 -43.15 10.00
C ASN A 4 -1.09 -43.33 9.98
N SER A 5 -0.40 -43.23 11.13
CA SER A 5 1.05 -43.46 11.25
C SER A 5 1.85 -42.70 10.18
N CYS A 6 1.50 -41.43 9.99
CA CYS A 6 2.15 -40.51 9.06
C CYS A 6 3.00 -39.48 9.81
N ILE A 7 4.28 -39.35 9.46
CA ILE A 7 5.17 -38.32 9.99
C ILE A 7 5.63 -37.44 8.83
N LEU A 8 5.31 -36.14 8.89
CA LEU A 8 5.81 -35.15 7.94
C LEU A 8 7.07 -34.49 8.52
N ASP A 9 8.22 -34.76 7.93
CA ASP A 9 9.51 -34.16 8.29
C ASP A 9 9.91 -33.14 7.22
N ILE A 10 9.60 -31.86 7.50
CA ILE A 10 9.87 -30.75 6.59
C ILE A 10 11.38 -30.47 6.49
N GLN A 11 12.14 -30.70 7.57
CA GLN A 11 13.57 -30.43 7.62
C GLN A 11 14.33 -31.41 6.72
N GLN A 12 13.97 -32.70 6.76
CA GLN A 12 14.54 -33.72 5.89
C GLN A 12 13.81 -33.87 4.56
N GLN A 13 12.78 -33.04 4.32
CA GLN A 13 11.92 -33.09 3.13
C GLN A 13 11.40 -34.50 2.83
N LYS A 14 10.82 -35.17 3.84
CA LYS A 14 10.27 -36.51 3.69
C LYS A 14 8.93 -36.66 4.42
N ILE A 15 8.05 -37.49 3.88
CA ILE A 15 6.89 -38.00 4.61
C ILE A 15 7.08 -39.49 4.83
N THR A 16 6.90 -39.94 6.06
CA THR A 16 6.92 -41.37 6.41
C THR A 16 5.48 -41.83 6.60
N ILE A 17 5.03 -42.80 5.81
CA ILE A 17 3.69 -43.40 5.90
C ILE A 17 3.89 -44.90 6.11
N GLN A 18 3.41 -45.45 7.22
CA GLN A 18 3.51 -46.90 7.49
C GLN A 18 4.95 -47.44 7.33
N ASN A 19 5.93 -46.71 7.83
CA ASN A 19 7.39 -46.95 7.71
C ASN A 19 8.00 -46.80 6.31
N GLU A 20 7.24 -46.44 5.28
CA GLU A 20 7.80 -46.05 3.97
C GLU A 20 8.10 -44.57 3.92
N SER A 21 9.32 -44.21 3.49
CA SER A 21 9.77 -42.83 3.38
C SER A 21 9.65 -42.34 1.94
N ILE A 22 8.81 -41.34 1.72
CA ILE A 22 8.60 -40.71 0.42
C ILE A 22 9.26 -39.31 0.44
N PRO A 23 10.16 -38.99 -0.50
CA PRO A 23 10.76 -37.66 -0.58
C PRO A 23 9.72 -36.62 -1.00
N LEU A 24 9.77 -35.46 -0.37
CA LEU A 24 8.92 -34.32 -0.69
C LEU A 24 9.59 -33.47 -1.77
N VAL A 25 8.87 -33.24 -2.85
CA VAL A 25 9.26 -32.25 -3.86
C VAL A 25 8.41 -31.02 -3.69
N LYS A 26 9.06 -29.87 -3.49
CA LYS A 26 8.35 -28.59 -3.43
C LYS A 26 7.97 -28.16 -4.84
N SER A 27 6.68 -27.96 -5.07
CA SER A 27 6.15 -27.43 -6.34
C SER A 27 5.53 -26.05 -6.09
N GLY A 28 5.70 -25.13 -7.05
CA GLY A 28 5.18 -23.76 -7.01
C GLY A 28 6.15 -22.71 -6.46
N HIS A 29 5.69 -21.46 -6.39
CA HIS A 29 6.45 -20.33 -5.86
C HIS A 29 5.92 -19.93 -4.47
N LEU A 30 6.82 -19.56 -3.56
CA LEU A 30 6.42 -18.98 -2.28
C LEU A 30 5.85 -17.57 -2.52
N GLY A 31 4.62 -17.34 -2.05
CA GLY A 31 3.91 -16.07 -2.23
C GLY A 31 4.23 -15.01 -1.18
N CYS A 32 4.98 -15.33 -0.12
CA CYS A 32 5.43 -14.36 0.87
C CYS A 32 6.72 -14.79 1.57
N PHE A 33 7.48 -13.82 2.05
CA PHE A 33 8.74 -14.01 2.76
C PHE A 33 8.74 -13.19 4.04
N ARG A 34 9.26 -13.74 5.13
CA ARG A 34 9.42 -12.97 6.37
C ARG A 34 10.56 -11.97 6.22
N VAL A 35 10.41 -10.82 6.84
CA VAL A 35 11.43 -9.79 6.91
C VAL A 35 11.81 -9.57 8.37
N ALA A 36 13.09 -9.78 8.67
CA ALA A 36 13.63 -9.73 10.01
C ALA A 36 14.72 -8.67 10.13
N VAL A 37 14.80 -8.02 11.29
CA VAL A 37 15.79 -6.97 11.52
C VAL A 37 17.20 -7.55 11.48
N SER A 38 18.11 -6.92 10.73
CA SER A 38 19.46 -7.44 10.53
C SER A 38 20.39 -7.23 11.73
N GLU A 39 20.12 -6.20 12.53
CA GLU A 39 20.88 -5.84 13.74
C GLU A 39 19.92 -5.30 14.83
N THR A 40 20.38 -5.18 16.08
CA THR A 40 19.53 -4.63 17.14
C THR A 40 19.34 -3.13 16.94
N LEU A 41 18.08 -2.69 16.85
CA LEU A 41 17.74 -1.28 16.67
C LEU A 41 17.34 -0.66 18.01
N ASN A 42 17.82 0.54 18.24
CA ASN A 42 17.36 1.42 19.32
C ASN A 42 16.68 2.61 18.66
N ILE A 43 15.36 2.69 18.76
CA ILE A 43 14.56 3.76 18.15
C ILE A 43 14.28 4.81 19.23
N PRO A 44 14.82 6.03 19.11
CA PRO A 44 14.58 7.10 20.08
C PRO A 44 13.09 7.42 20.28
N PRO A 45 12.72 8.06 21.40
CA PRO A 45 11.37 8.57 21.61
C PRO A 45 10.93 9.50 20.48
N LYS A 46 9.64 9.45 20.12
CA LYS A 46 9.01 10.36 19.13
C LYS A 46 9.78 10.48 17.82
N SER A 47 10.43 9.41 17.37
CA SER A 47 11.27 9.42 16.18
C SER A 47 10.88 8.36 15.18
N GLU A 48 11.48 8.46 13.99
CA GLU A 48 11.34 7.48 12.93
C GLU A 48 12.73 7.00 12.50
N LEU A 49 12.81 5.73 12.11
CA LEU A 49 14.04 5.08 11.68
C LEU A 49 13.78 4.26 10.41
N ILE A 50 14.68 4.41 9.43
CA ILE A 50 14.75 3.51 8.27
C ILE A 50 15.87 2.50 8.52
N ALA A 51 15.51 1.24 8.69
CA ALA A 51 16.43 0.14 8.98
C ALA A 51 16.53 -0.83 7.80
N LYS A 52 17.72 -1.34 7.52
CA LYS A 52 17.90 -2.44 6.56
C LYS A 52 17.60 -3.77 7.24
N CYS A 53 16.67 -4.53 6.68
CA CYS A 53 16.23 -5.82 7.21
C CYS A 53 16.53 -6.94 6.22
N ASN A 54 16.76 -8.15 6.73
CA ASN A 54 17.01 -9.34 5.92
C ASN A 54 15.67 -9.97 5.52
N VAL A 55 15.58 -10.37 4.25
CA VAL A 55 14.51 -11.24 3.78
C VAL A 55 14.89 -12.68 4.11
N CYS A 56 14.05 -13.37 4.88
CA CYS A 56 14.27 -14.74 5.30
C CYS A 56 13.96 -15.70 4.14
N LEU A 57 15.02 -16.25 3.55
CA LEU A 57 14.96 -17.25 2.49
C LEU A 57 15.44 -18.59 3.05
N ASN A 58 14.74 -19.69 2.73
CA ASN A 58 15.28 -21.02 3.01
C ASN A 58 16.32 -21.40 1.95
N ASP A 59 17.16 -22.39 2.26
CA ASP A 59 18.19 -22.87 1.36
C ASP A 59 17.63 -23.26 -0.02
N GLY A 60 18.34 -22.84 -1.07
CA GLY A 60 17.97 -23.08 -2.47
C GLY A 60 16.88 -22.15 -3.03
N LEU A 61 16.30 -21.25 -2.23
CA LEU A 61 15.30 -20.30 -2.71
C LEU A 61 15.89 -18.94 -3.09
N THR A 62 15.36 -18.37 -4.16
CA THR A 62 15.64 -17.00 -4.59
C THR A 62 14.35 -16.18 -4.61
N LEU A 63 14.51 -14.87 -4.44
CA LEU A 63 13.39 -13.94 -4.66
C LEU A 63 13.11 -13.85 -6.16
N PRO A 64 11.82 -13.83 -6.57
CA PRO A 64 11.48 -13.56 -7.96
C PRO A 64 11.90 -12.13 -8.34
N PRO A 65 12.23 -11.88 -9.62
CA PRO A 65 12.48 -10.52 -10.09
C PRO A 65 11.21 -9.67 -9.99
N GLY A 66 11.37 -8.35 -9.88
CA GLY A 66 10.28 -7.37 -9.82
C GLY A 66 10.16 -6.68 -8.46
N ASP A 67 9.04 -5.99 -8.28
CA ASP A 67 8.73 -5.24 -7.07
C ASP A 67 7.85 -6.08 -6.13
N SER A 68 7.88 -5.73 -4.84
CA SER A 68 7.15 -6.42 -3.79
C SER A 68 6.70 -5.45 -2.72
N LEU A 69 5.59 -5.78 -2.08
CA LEU A 69 5.00 -5.03 -1.01
C LEU A 69 5.54 -5.57 0.32
N ILE A 70 6.02 -4.67 1.17
CA ILE A 70 6.30 -4.93 2.58
C ILE A 70 5.05 -4.54 3.37
N GLU A 71 4.50 -5.49 4.11
CA GLU A 71 3.40 -5.29 5.04
C GLU A 71 3.82 -5.71 6.45
N PRO A 72 3.44 -4.95 7.49
CA PRO A 72 3.81 -5.29 8.86
C PRO A 72 3.34 -6.69 9.27
N ASP A 73 4.13 -7.38 10.09
CA ASP A 73 3.69 -8.64 10.69
C ASP A 73 2.63 -8.37 11.76
N GLU A 74 1.58 -9.19 11.79
CA GLU A 74 0.45 -8.99 12.73
C GLU A 74 0.88 -9.12 14.19
N ASN A 75 1.79 -10.04 14.51
CA ASN A 75 2.28 -10.20 15.88
C ASN A 75 3.17 -9.03 16.28
N PHE A 76 3.95 -8.50 15.33
CA PHE A 76 4.73 -7.29 15.57
C PHE A 76 3.83 -6.07 15.76
N LEU A 77 2.79 -5.89 14.95
CA LEU A 77 1.81 -4.81 15.09
C LEU A 77 1.03 -4.89 16.41
N ALA A 78 0.73 -6.10 16.88
CA ALA A 78 0.08 -6.32 18.17
C ALA A 78 1.02 -6.05 19.37
N SER A 79 2.33 -5.90 19.13
CA SER A 79 3.29 -5.50 20.14
C SER A 79 3.32 -3.99 20.36
N ASP A 80 3.97 -3.55 21.43
CA ASP A 80 4.12 -2.14 21.78
C ASP A 80 5.37 -1.48 21.14
N ARG A 81 5.98 -2.13 20.13
CA ARG A 81 7.27 -1.72 19.54
C ARG A 81 7.17 -0.65 18.47
N GLY A 82 5.96 -0.27 18.09
CA GLY A 82 5.67 0.82 17.16
C GLY A 82 5.20 0.35 15.78
N PRO A 83 4.53 1.24 15.02
CA PRO A 83 4.04 0.89 13.70
C PRO A 83 5.17 0.81 12.66
N ILE A 84 4.91 0.01 11.63
CA ILE A 84 5.76 -0.14 10.45
C ILE A 84 5.02 0.42 9.23
N GLY A 85 5.73 1.22 8.44
CA GLY A 85 5.22 1.72 7.17
C GLY A 85 5.14 0.60 6.13
N LYS A 86 4.03 0.57 5.38
CA LYS A 86 3.94 -0.25 4.16
C LYS A 86 4.84 0.35 3.08
N LEU A 87 5.61 -0.49 2.39
CA LEU A 87 6.61 -0.05 1.41
C LEU A 87 6.51 -0.88 0.13
N LEU A 88 6.61 -0.22 -1.02
CA LEU A 88 6.89 -0.90 -2.29
C LEU A 88 8.40 -0.89 -2.50
N VAL A 89 8.99 -2.07 -2.69
CA VAL A 89 10.45 -2.23 -2.83
C VAL A 89 10.77 -3.13 -4.01
N SER A 90 11.89 -2.86 -4.67
CA SER A 90 12.46 -3.82 -5.61
C SER A 90 13.11 -4.97 -4.84
N ASN A 91 12.88 -6.20 -5.33
CA ASN A 91 13.28 -7.40 -4.62
C ASN A 91 14.79 -7.51 -4.40
N ASN A 92 15.18 -7.68 -3.14
CA ASN A 92 16.57 -7.84 -2.72
C ASN A 92 16.63 -8.65 -1.42
N LYS A 93 17.75 -9.34 -1.15
CA LYS A 93 17.97 -10.08 0.12
C LYS A 93 17.94 -9.16 1.34
N ARG A 94 18.20 -7.86 1.13
CA ARG A 94 18.05 -6.82 2.16
C ARG A 94 17.14 -5.72 1.65
N VAL A 95 16.09 -5.45 2.40
CA VAL A 95 15.07 -4.44 2.07
C VAL A 95 14.96 -3.40 3.20
N PRO A 96 14.65 -2.13 2.87
CA PRO A 96 14.40 -1.13 3.90
C PRO A 96 13.06 -1.39 4.60
N ILE A 97 13.01 -1.10 5.89
CA ILE A 97 11.78 -0.98 6.67
C ILE A 97 11.79 0.37 7.37
N ARG A 98 10.63 1.03 7.41
CA ARG A 98 10.41 2.31 8.07
C ARG A 98 9.61 2.06 9.34
N ILE A 99 10.22 2.30 10.49
CA ILE A 99 9.65 2.04 11.82
C ILE A 99 9.52 3.37 12.55
N MET A 100 8.40 3.59 13.21
CA MET A 100 8.17 4.79 14.02
C MET A 100 8.00 4.42 15.49
N ASN A 101 8.66 5.17 16.36
CA ASN A 101 8.43 5.12 17.80
C ASN A 101 7.56 6.32 18.20
N VAL A 102 6.31 6.03 18.54
CA VAL A 102 5.34 7.04 19.01
C VAL A 102 5.36 7.25 20.53
N SER A 103 6.11 6.42 21.25
CA SER A 103 6.20 6.48 22.72
C SER A 103 7.26 7.49 23.19
N ASP A 104 7.25 7.75 24.49
CA ASP A 104 8.21 8.63 25.17
C ASP A 104 9.48 7.88 25.64
N ASP A 105 9.49 6.55 25.50
CA ASP A 105 10.62 5.69 25.85
C ASP A 105 11.35 5.19 24.60
N VAL A 106 12.63 4.84 24.73
CA VAL A 106 13.38 4.17 23.66
C VAL A 106 12.76 2.80 23.38
N LYS A 107 12.52 2.48 22.11
CA LYS A 107 12.08 1.13 21.69
C LYS A 107 13.25 0.33 21.14
N VAL A 108 13.48 -0.83 21.74
CA VAL A 108 14.55 -1.76 21.34
C VAL A 108 13.96 -2.93 20.57
N ILE A 109 14.45 -3.16 19.35
CA ILE A 109 14.08 -4.31 18.52
C ILE A 109 15.33 -5.15 18.29
N ARG A 110 15.34 -6.38 18.80
CA ARG A 110 16.53 -7.26 18.69
C ARG A 110 16.73 -7.77 17.27
N ALA A 111 17.99 -7.96 16.89
CA ALA A 111 18.37 -8.65 15.66
C ALA A 111 17.62 -9.99 15.52
N GLY A 112 17.19 -10.32 14.31
CA GLY A 112 16.41 -11.52 14.00
C GLY A 112 14.92 -11.44 14.32
N THR A 113 14.45 -10.35 14.96
CA THR A 113 13.00 -10.15 15.17
C THR A 113 12.31 -9.99 13.82
N VAL A 114 11.29 -10.81 13.56
CA VAL A 114 10.42 -10.65 12.39
C VAL A 114 9.50 -9.46 12.60
N VAL A 115 9.48 -8.57 11.62
CA VAL A 115 8.81 -7.26 11.72
C VAL A 115 7.80 -7.05 10.59
N ALA A 116 7.99 -7.71 9.46
CA ALA A 116 7.14 -7.56 8.29
C ALA A 116 7.15 -8.81 7.43
N ASN A 117 6.22 -8.86 6.48
CA ASN A 117 6.15 -9.83 5.40
C ASN A 117 6.35 -9.10 4.07
N LEU A 118 7.07 -9.74 3.14
CA LEU A 118 7.31 -9.29 1.78
C LEU A 118 6.50 -10.18 0.83
N SER A 119 5.64 -9.59 -0.01
CA SER A 119 4.83 -10.31 -1.01
C SER A 119 5.02 -9.71 -2.41
N PRO A 120 5.10 -10.52 -3.47
CA PRO A 120 5.17 -10.02 -4.85
C PRO A 120 4.05 -9.05 -5.17
N ALA A 121 4.38 -7.93 -5.81
CA ALA A 121 3.42 -6.94 -6.26
C ALA A 121 3.27 -7.00 -7.78
N GLU A 122 2.04 -6.89 -8.26
CA GLU A 122 1.73 -6.81 -9.69
C GLU A 122 1.29 -5.38 -10.04
N VAL A 123 1.87 -4.83 -11.10
CA VAL A 123 1.51 -3.52 -11.60
C VAL A 123 0.23 -3.64 -12.43
N VAL A 124 -0.85 -3.04 -11.96
CA VAL A 124 -2.11 -2.96 -12.70
C VAL A 124 -2.15 -1.61 -13.44
N THR A 125 -1.71 -1.58 -14.70
CA THR A 125 -1.93 -0.45 -15.61
C THR A 125 -3.12 -0.71 -16.52
N THR A 126 -3.95 0.31 -16.77
CA THR A 126 -4.80 0.28 -17.97
C THR A 126 -4.08 0.94 -19.13
N GLU A 127 -4.32 0.45 -20.35
CA GLU A 127 -3.85 1.07 -21.61
C GLU A 127 -4.32 2.54 -21.78
N SER A 128 -5.18 3.03 -20.88
CA SER A 128 -5.62 4.43 -20.79
C SER A 128 -4.61 5.36 -20.11
N ASP A 129 -3.70 4.83 -19.29
CA ASP A 129 -2.74 5.62 -18.50
C ASP A 129 -1.57 6.14 -19.36
N THR A 130 -1.35 5.53 -20.53
CA THR A 130 -0.35 5.98 -21.51
C THR A 130 -0.90 6.96 -22.55
N ASN A 131 -2.23 7.21 -22.57
CA ASN A 131 -2.87 7.94 -23.67
C ASN A 131 -3.63 9.22 -23.26
N SER A 132 -3.37 9.78 -22.08
CA SER A 132 -3.98 11.06 -21.68
C SER A 132 -3.06 12.09 -21.01
N PHE A 133 -1.74 11.93 -21.14
CA PHE A 133 -0.92 13.12 -21.34
C PHE A 133 -1.23 13.60 -22.76
N ARG A 134 -2.35 14.31 -22.92
CA ARG A 134 -2.64 15.03 -24.16
C ARG A 134 -1.38 15.80 -24.51
N ARG A 135 -0.77 15.43 -25.64
CA ARG A 135 0.34 16.20 -26.20
C ARG A 135 -0.11 17.67 -26.29
N PRO A 136 0.76 18.64 -26.05
CA PRO A 136 0.44 20.06 -26.03
C PRO A 136 -0.09 20.65 -27.35
N ASP A 137 -0.39 19.83 -28.36
CA ASP A 137 -0.96 20.27 -29.65
C ASP A 137 -2.42 20.73 -29.56
N ASP A 138 -3.16 20.37 -28.51
CA ASP A 138 -4.43 21.03 -28.18
C ASP A 138 -4.14 22.31 -27.37
N GLN A 139 -3.69 23.38 -28.04
CA GLN A 139 -3.49 24.74 -27.47
C GLN A 139 -4.78 25.35 -26.85
N ASN A 140 -5.92 24.71 -27.04
CA ASN A 140 -7.21 25.17 -26.56
C ASN A 140 -7.51 24.64 -25.16
N LEU A 141 -7.66 25.57 -24.22
CA LEU A 141 -8.12 25.27 -22.87
C LEU A 141 -9.51 24.61 -22.93
N PRO A 142 -9.69 23.41 -22.35
CA PRO A 142 -10.99 22.74 -22.28
C PRO A 142 -12.09 23.64 -21.71
N SER A 143 -13.32 23.46 -22.20
CA SER A 143 -14.47 24.31 -21.82
C SER A 143 -14.70 24.36 -20.30
N TYR A 144 -14.57 23.23 -19.61
CA TYR A 144 -14.73 23.15 -18.15
C TYR A 144 -13.65 23.92 -17.36
N LEU A 145 -12.47 24.14 -17.93
CA LEU A 145 -11.40 24.93 -17.29
C LEU A 145 -11.48 26.42 -17.62
N LYS A 146 -12.27 26.83 -18.62
CA LYS A 146 -12.44 28.25 -18.98
C LYS A 146 -13.11 29.03 -17.87
N GLU A 147 -14.12 28.44 -17.23
CA GLU A 147 -14.80 29.06 -16.09
C GLU A 147 -13.85 29.19 -14.90
N LEU A 148 -13.08 28.14 -14.59
CA LEU A 148 -12.08 28.16 -13.53
C LEU A 148 -11.03 29.25 -13.78
N LEU A 149 -10.48 29.33 -14.99
CA LEU A 149 -9.52 30.38 -15.36
C LEU A 149 -10.14 31.77 -15.25
N SER A 150 -11.40 31.94 -15.66
CA SER A 150 -12.11 33.23 -15.55
C SER A 150 -12.22 33.69 -14.11
N ARG A 151 -12.66 32.80 -13.21
CA ARG A 151 -12.79 33.07 -11.77
C ARG A 151 -11.44 33.31 -11.10
N SER A 152 -10.43 32.52 -11.43
CA SER A 152 -9.10 32.62 -10.81
C SER A 152 -8.26 33.79 -11.33
N SER A 153 -8.61 34.36 -12.48
CA SER A 153 -7.82 35.41 -13.13
C SER A 153 -8.38 36.82 -12.98
N ALA A 154 -9.39 37.04 -12.14
CA ALA A 154 -10.04 38.34 -11.98
C ALA A 154 -9.09 39.45 -11.52
N HIS A 155 -8.05 39.11 -10.76
CA HIS A 155 -7.07 40.06 -10.21
C HIS A 155 -5.62 39.77 -10.67
N LEU A 156 -5.46 38.98 -11.74
CA LEU A 156 -4.14 38.63 -12.27
C LEU A 156 -3.72 39.59 -13.38
N THR A 157 -2.43 39.87 -13.45
CA THR A 157 -1.85 40.58 -14.61
C THR A 157 -1.94 39.71 -15.87
N THR A 158 -1.78 40.33 -17.04
CA THR A 158 -1.80 39.61 -18.34
C THR A 158 -0.77 38.47 -18.38
N GLN A 159 0.41 38.69 -17.80
CA GLN A 159 1.46 37.67 -17.71
C GLN A 159 1.05 36.51 -16.81
N GLN A 160 0.57 36.80 -15.60
CA GLN A 160 0.10 35.79 -14.65
C GLN A 160 -1.10 35.00 -15.19
N LYS A 161 -1.98 35.64 -15.96
CA LYS A 161 -3.11 34.98 -16.62
C LYS A 161 -2.66 33.98 -17.68
N SER A 162 -1.57 34.28 -18.39
CA SER A 162 -0.94 33.36 -19.34
C SER A 162 -0.31 32.16 -18.62
N GLU A 163 0.41 32.40 -17.54
CA GLU A 163 1.01 31.35 -16.70
C GLU A 163 -0.06 30.46 -16.06
N ALA A 164 -1.15 31.04 -15.55
CA ALA A 164 -2.29 30.29 -15.02
C ALA A 164 -2.95 29.43 -16.09
N ARG A 165 -3.11 29.94 -17.32
CA ARG A 165 -3.63 29.16 -18.44
C ARG A 165 -2.72 27.96 -18.76
N ALA A 166 -1.41 28.17 -18.83
CA ALA A 166 -0.45 27.10 -19.10
C ALA A 166 -0.46 26.03 -17.98
N PHE A 167 -0.56 26.47 -16.72
CA PHE A 167 -0.69 25.59 -15.57
C PHE A 167 -1.94 24.72 -15.64
N LEU A 168 -3.11 25.32 -15.91
CA LEU A 168 -4.37 24.60 -16.05
C LEU A 168 -4.35 23.60 -17.22
N LEU A 169 -3.71 23.97 -18.33
CA LEU A 169 -3.56 23.06 -19.47
C LEU A 169 -2.70 21.84 -19.10
N LYS A 170 -1.54 22.08 -18.49
CA LYS A 170 -0.58 21.05 -18.08
C LYS A 170 -1.17 20.08 -17.05
N HIS A 171 -2.00 20.58 -16.14
CA HIS A 171 -2.58 19.81 -15.04
C HIS A 171 -4.07 19.52 -15.25
N SER A 172 -4.56 19.59 -16.48
CA SER A 172 -5.99 19.42 -16.80
C SER A 172 -6.58 18.11 -16.27
N ALA A 173 -5.82 17.02 -16.27
CA ALA A 173 -6.23 15.73 -15.72
C ALA A 173 -6.49 15.70 -14.19
N LEU A 174 -6.04 16.71 -13.44
CA LEU A 174 -6.26 16.81 -11.99
C LEU A 174 -7.57 17.51 -11.63
N PHE A 175 -8.20 18.21 -12.57
CA PHE A 175 -9.41 18.97 -12.34
C PHE A 175 -10.64 18.15 -12.71
N ALA A 176 -11.63 18.15 -11.82
CA ALA A 176 -12.92 17.50 -12.06
C ALA A 176 -13.61 18.10 -13.29
N LEU A 177 -14.15 17.24 -14.16
CA LEU A 177 -14.91 17.66 -15.34
C LEU A 177 -16.27 18.27 -14.96
N SER A 178 -16.83 17.88 -13.81
CA SER A 178 -18.10 18.39 -13.27
C SER A 178 -18.23 18.08 -11.77
N GLU A 179 -19.22 18.67 -11.08
CA GLU A 179 -19.55 18.34 -9.68
C GLU A 179 -19.89 16.85 -9.45
N LYS A 180 -20.23 16.12 -10.52
CA LYS A 180 -20.55 14.68 -10.48
C LYS A 180 -19.34 13.80 -10.79
N ASP A 181 -18.18 14.40 -11.05
CA ASP A 181 -16.93 13.69 -11.31
C ASP A 181 -16.26 13.28 -10.00
N PHE A 182 -16.97 12.47 -9.23
CA PHE A 182 -16.41 11.77 -8.10
C PHE A 182 -15.58 10.62 -8.66
N GLY A 183 -14.26 10.80 -8.69
CA GLY A 183 -13.30 9.88 -9.28
C GLY A 183 -13.63 8.43 -8.97
N ARG A 184 -14.10 7.69 -9.99
CA ARG A 184 -14.37 6.26 -9.92
C ARG A 184 -13.36 5.53 -10.79
N THR A 185 -12.38 4.91 -10.14
CA THR A 185 -11.46 4.02 -10.86
C THR A 185 -12.21 2.77 -11.33
N LYS A 186 -12.06 2.42 -12.60
CA LYS A 186 -12.51 1.14 -13.17
C LYS A 186 -11.39 0.09 -13.15
N LEU A 187 -10.18 0.44 -12.70
CA LEU A 187 -8.98 -0.40 -12.72
C LEU A 187 -9.20 -1.68 -11.93
N VAL A 188 -9.68 -1.56 -10.69
CA VAL A 188 -9.92 -2.69 -9.79
C VAL A 188 -11.28 -2.52 -9.13
N LYS A 189 -12.10 -3.57 -9.18
CA LYS A 189 -13.39 -3.63 -8.48
C LYS A 189 -13.27 -4.56 -7.30
N HIS A 190 -13.27 -4.02 -6.08
CA HIS A 190 -13.43 -4.82 -4.88
C HIS A 190 -14.91 -4.93 -4.53
N ARG A 191 -15.41 -6.15 -4.37
CA ARG A 191 -16.75 -6.40 -3.83
C ARG A 191 -16.65 -6.50 -2.31
N ILE A 192 -17.26 -5.55 -1.60
CA ILE A 192 -17.46 -5.70 -0.15
C ILE A 192 -18.50 -6.80 0.04
N ASN A 193 -18.09 -7.93 0.63
CA ASN A 193 -19.01 -9.02 0.94
C ASN A 193 -19.80 -8.68 2.21
N THR A 194 -20.98 -8.08 2.05
CA THR A 194 -21.90 -7.82 3.16
C THR A 194 -22.72 -9.06 3.57
N GLY A 195 -22.47 -10.21 2.95
CA GLY A 195 -23.27 -11.43 3.15
C GLY A 195 -24.75 -11.18 2.86
N ASN A 196 -25.61 -11.60 3.80
CA ASN A 196 -27.05 -11.33 3.75
C ASN A 196 -27.44 -10.04 4.49
N ARG A 197 -26.48 -9.21 4.92
CA ARG A 197 -26.76 -7.94 5.59
C ARG A 197 -27.04 -6.88 4.53
N GLY A 198 -28.28 -6.42 4.46
CA GLY A 198 -28.67 -5.27 3.67
C GLY A 198 -28.07 -3.96 4.22
N PRO A 199 -28.08 -2.88 3.43
CA PRO A 199 -27.67 -1.56 3.90
C PRO A 199 -28.45 -1.16 5.17
N ILE A 200 -27.75 -0.70 6.19
CA ILE A 200 -28.37 -0.19 7.41
C ILE A 200 -28.71 1.28 7.18
N LYS A 201 -29.99 1.65 7.32
CA LYS A 201 -30.40 3.05 7.29
C LYS A 201 -30.04 3.69 8.63
N ASP A 202 -28.93 4.43 8.65
CA ASP A 202 -28.59 5.25 9.82
C ASP A 202 -29.39 6.56 9.79
N ARG A 203 -29.93 7.00 10.94
CA ARG A 203 -30.67 8.27 11.01
C ARG A 203 -29.65 9.40 10.93
N LEU A 204 -30.00 10.49 10.23
CA LEU A 204 -29.14 11.67 10.21
C LEU A 204 -28.87 12.12 11.64
N ARG A 205 -27.59 12.22 12.03
CA ARG A 205 -27.23 12.71 13.37
C ARG A 205 -27.74 14.13 13.51
N ARG A 206 -28.26 14.47 14.70
CA ARG A 206 -28.67 15.85 14.99
C ARG A 206 -27.49 16.78 14.80
N THR A 207 -27.69 17.88 14.09
CA THR A 207 -26.68 18.93 13.96
C THR A 207 -26.33 19.46 15.35
N PRO A 208 -25.04 19.43 15.75
CA PRO A 208 -24.56 20.04 16.98
C PRO A 208 -25.00 21.50 17.07
N VAL A 209 -25.35 21.97 18.26
CA VAL A 209 -25.97 23.29 18.47
C VAL A 209 -25.14 24.43 17.87
N HIS A 210 -23.80 24.34 17.96
CA HIS A 210 -22.87 25.34 17.45
C HIS A 210 -22.74 25.39 15.91
N LEU A 211 -23.19 24.36 15.19
CA LEU A 211 -23.15 24.31 13.71
C LEU A 211 -24.49 24.72 13.07
N ARG A 212 -25.53 24.98 13.88
CA ARG A 212 -26.86 25.30 13.36
C ARG A 212 -26.92 26.65 12.67
N GLN A 213 -26.10 27.63 13.08
CA GLN A 213 -26.10 28.98 12.50
C GLN A 213 -25.42 29.07 11.13
N THR A 214 -24.60 28.08 10.75
CA THR A 214 -23.81 28.10 9.51
C THR A 214 -24.48 27.33 8.37
N LEU A 215 -25.62 26.69 8.63
CA LEU A 215 -26.31 25.79 7.70
C LEU A 215 -27.57 26.41 7.06
N ASP A 216 -27.83 27.69 7.30
CA ASP A 216 -28.89 28.47 6.64
C ASP A 216 -28.32 29.38 5.54
#